data_AF-A0A136PU66-F1
#
_entry.id   AF-A0A136PU66-F1
#
_cell.length_a   1.000
_cell.length_b   1.000
_cell.length_c   1.000
_cell.angle_alpha   90.00
_cell.angle_beta   90.00
_cell.angle_gamma   90.00
#
_symmetry.space_group_name_H-M   'P 1'
#
loop_
_entity.id
_entity.type
_entity.pdbx_description
1 polymer ?
#
loop_
_entity_poly.entity_id
_entity_poly.type
_entity_poly.pdbx_seq_one_letter_code
_entity_poly.pdbx_strand_id
1 'polypeptide(L)'
;MFSCVSLLALTACGGEEDATPAAAGTTTPATSAAPATSAAAPSSAPAADSKSDKEVCEAAQKAATESTEALVKTAMAGTEPAPEKVKELLTGMSEKLSEAMAGGKPDSAVVTALTAVTTQIDKAAAASDPLSAMDTPTNEKAGKDFTAACKKVGVTVNF
;
A
#
# COMPACT_ATOMS: atom_id res chain seq x y z
N MET A 1 -0.89 5.73 40.67
CA MET A 1 -2.30 5.37 40.95
C MET A 1 -3.21 6.39 40.29
N PHE A 2 -3.73 6.07 39.10
CA PHE A 2 -4.93 6.68 38.53
C PHE A 2 -5.78 5.51 38.03
N SER A 3 -6.84 5.18 38.76
CA SER A 3 -7.90 4.26 38.36
C SER A 3 -9.11 5.08 37.94
N CYS A 4 -9.73 4.71 36.81
CA CYS A 4 -11.17 4.73 36.49
C CYS A 4 -11.31 4.39 34.99
N VAL A 5 -11.56 3.12 34.64
CA VAL A 5 -12.89 2.53 34.35
C VAL A 5 -13.58 3.18 33.15
N SER A 6 -13.67 2.44 32.04
CA SER A 6 -14.94 2.04 31.40
C SER A 6 -14.68 1.23 30.14
N LEU A 7 -15.04 -0.06 30.18
CA LEU A 7 -15.40 -0.82 29.00
C LEU A 7 -16.71 -0.24 28.44
N LEU A 8 -16.69 0.20 27.19
CA LEU A 8 -17.88 0.36 26.37
C LEU A 8 -17.63 -0.29 25.01
N ALA A 9 -18.33 -1.40 24.82
CA ALA A 9 -18.40 -2.18 23.60
C ALA A 9 -18.88 -1.34 22.42
N LEU A 10 -18.13 -1.34 21.31
CA LEU A 10 -18.67 -0.96 20.01
C LEU A 10 -19.17 -2.23 19.29
N THR A 11 -20.42 -2.55 19.60
CA THR A 11 -21.46 -3.07 18.70
C THR A 11 -20.99 -3.65 17.37
N ALA A 12 -20.89 -4.97 17.34
CA ALA A 12 -21.24 -5.75 16.17
C ALA A 12 -22.77 -5.71 15.95
N CYS A 13 -23.20 -5.78 14.68
CA CYS A 13 -24.56 -6.07 14.19
C CYS A 13 -25.58 -4.91 14.06
N GLY A 14 -26.15 -4.79 12.85
CA GLY A 14 -27.40 -4.09 12.51
C GLY A 14 -27.25 -3.19 11.28
N GLY A 15 -27.86 -3.43 10.12
CA GLY A 15 -28.83 -4.45 9.74
C GLY A 15 -29.11 -4.43 8.22
N GLU A 16 -29.73 -5.51 7.75
CA GLU A 16 -30.38 -5.63 6.44
C GLU A 16 -31.57 -4.67 6.28
N GLU A 17 -31.73 -4.07 5.10
CA GLU A 17 -33.01 -3.57 4.61
C GLU A 17 -33.19 -4.00 3.14
N ASP A 18 -34.04 -5.01 2.96
CA ASP A 18 -34.66 -5.46 1.71
C ASP A 18 -35.81 -4.49 1.35
N ALA A 19 -35.88 -4.05 0.10
CA ALA A 19 -37.08 -3.42 -0.44
C ALA A 19 -37.20 -3.63 -1.96
N THR A 20 -38.01 -4.62 -2.33
CA THR A 20 -38.85 -4.63 -3.55
C THR A 20 -40.25 -5.09 -3.10
N PRO A 21 -41.40 -4.81 -3.77
CA PRO A 21 -41.62 -4.38 -5.16
C PRO A 21 -42.71 -3.29 -5.36
N ALA A 22 -42.86 -2.80 -6.60
CA ALA A 22 -44.17 -2.50 -7.19
C ALA A 22 -44.09 -2.39 -8.74
N ALA A 23 -44.95 -3.16 -9.41
CA ALA A 23 -45.26 -3.14 -10.85
C ALA A 23 -46.02 -1.84 -11.22
N ALA A 24 -46.33 -1.45 -12.46
CA ALA A 24 -46.48 -2.13 -13.75
C ALA A 24 -46.44 -1.08 -14.89
N GLY A 25 -46.15 -1.51 -16.12
CA GLY A 25 -46.37 -0.73 -17.34
C GLY A 25 -46.16 -1.59 -18.59
N THR A 26 -47.26 -2.02 -19.19
CA THR A 26 -47.39 -2.98 -20.32
C THR A 26 -47.31 -2.34 -21.72
N THR A 27 -47.00 -3.20 -22.72
CA THR A 27 -47.28 -3.19 -24.19
C THR A 27 -46.33 -2.51 -25.22
N THR A 28 -45.37 -3.30 -25.76
CA THR A 28 -45.14 -3.80 -27.16
C THR A 28 -45.71 -3.04 -28.40
N PRO A 29 -45.20 -3.21 -29.66
CA PRO A 29 -43.83 -3.35 -30.23
C PRO A 29 -43.52 -2.43 -31.47
N ALA A 30 -42.28 -2.60 -32.00
CA ALA A 30 -41.86 -2.57 -33.42
C ALA A 30 -41.05 -1.37 -33.94
N THR A 31 -39.80 -1.64 -34.36
CA THR A 31 -39.38 -1.54 -35.78
C THR A 31 -37.93 -2.06 -35.93
N SER A 32 -37.74 -2.90 -36.95
CA SER A 32 -36.46 -3.45 -37.41
C SER A 32 -35.45 -2.38 -37.84
N ALA A 33 -34.18 -2.60 -37.50
CA ALA A 33 -33.06 -2.23 -38.36
C ALA A 33 -31.99 -3.34 -38.29
N ALA A 34 -31.53 -3.75 -39.47
CA ALA A 34 -30.56 -4.81 -39.73
C ALA A 34 -29.10 -4.37 -39.41
N PRO A 35 -28.08 -5.25 -39.52
CA PRO A 35 -26.87 -5.19 -38.73
C PRO A 35 -25.84 -4.19 -39.25
N ALA A 36 -25.21 -3.44 -38.35
CA ALA A 36 -23.94 -2.77 -38.65
C ALA A 36 -22.79 -3.66 -38.17
N THR A 37 -22.12 -4.27 -39.15
CA THR A 37 -20.88 -5.01 -38.99
C THR A 37 -19.77 -4.09 -38.50
N SER A 38 -19.02 -4.58 -37.51
CA SER A 38 -17.64 -4.21 -37.19
C SER A 38 -17.31 -2.74 -36.90
N ALA A 39 -17.38 -2.39 -35.62
CA ALA A 39 -16.27 -1.67 -35.01
C ALA A 39 -15.57 -2.67 -34.09
N ALA A 40 -14.33 -3.01 -34.41
CA ALA A 40 -13.48 -3.81 -33.55
C ALA A 40 -13.46 -3.17 -32.15
N ALA A 41 -13.97 -3.89 -31.15
CA ALA A 41 -13.61 -3.58 -29.77
C ALA A 41 -12.07 -3.55 -29.73
N PRO A 42 -11.44 -2.54 -29.10
CA PRO A 42 -10.00 -2.61 -28.90
C PRO A 42 -9.73 -3.93 -28.19
N SER A 43 -8.98 -4.82 -28.86
CA SER A 43 -8.32 -5.94 -28.22
C SER A 43 -7.55 -5.34 -27.07
N SER A 44 -8.11 -5.42 -25.86
CA SER A 44 -7.33 -5.33 -24.65
C SER A 44 -6.46 -6.56 -24.72
N ALA A 45 -5.22 -6.38 -25.21
CA ALA A 45 -4.16 -7.33 -24.98
C ALA A 45 -4.23 -7.72 -23.50
N PRO A 46 -4.07 -9.00 -23.14
CA PRO A 46 -4.02 -9.36 -21.73
C PRO A 46 -2.95 -8.47 -21.10
N ALA A 47 -3.36 -7.55 -20.25
CA ALA A 47 -2.42 -6.81 -19.42
C ALA A 47 -1.65 -7.91 -18.71
N ALA A 48 -0.33 -7.96 -18.90
CA ALA A 48 0.52 -8.84 -18.12
C ALA A 48 0.07 -8.71 -16.66
N ASP A 49 -0.29 -9.84 -16.04
CA ASP A 49 -0.86 -9.89 -14.69
C ASP A 49 0.06 -9.10 -13.76
N SER A 50 -0.31 -7.85 -13.55
CA SER A 50 0.44 -6.92 -12.75
C SER A 50 0.15 -7.31 -11.32
N LYS A 51 1.20 -7.41 -10.51
CA LYS A 51 1.09 -7.64 -9.09
C LYS A 51 0.06 -6.69 -8.49
N SER A 52 -0.88 -7.25 -7.75
CA SER A 52 -1.96 -6.49 -7.13
C SER A 52 -1.38 -5.57 -6.06
N ASP A 53 -2.03 -4.42 -5.82
CA ASP A 53 -1.62 -3.50 -4.76
C ASP A 53 -1.55 -4.16 -3.37
N LYS A 54 -2.43 -5.14 -3.12
CA LYS A 54 -2.39 -5.97 -1.92
C LYS A 54 -1.07 -6.74 -1.79
N GLU A 55 -0.63 -7.38 -2.87
CA GLU A 55 0.62 -8.15 -2.89
C GLU A 55 1.85 -7.22 -2.78
N VAL A 56 1.78 -6.01 -3.33
CA VAL A 56 2.84 -5.00 -3.17
C VAL A 56 2.93 -4.57 -1.69
N CYS A 57 1.80 -4.29 -1.05
CA CYS A 57 1.75 -3.91 0.37
C CYS A 57 2.26 -5.00 1.30
N GLU A 58 1.89 -6.26 1.08
CA GLU A 58 2.37 -7.40 1.88
C GLU A 58 3.89 -7.59 1.72
N ALA A 59 4.40 -7.50 0.50
CA ALA A 59 5.84 -7.60 0.24
C ALA A 59 6.63 -6.44 0.89
N ALA A 60 6.11 -5.22 0.82
CA ALA A 60 6.72 -4.05 1.43
C ALA A 60 6.70 -4.12 2.97
N GLN A 61 5.61 -4.59 3.58
CA GLN A 61 5.55 -4.84 5.02
C GLN A 61 6.59 -5.85 5.48
N LYS A 62 6.74 -6.94 4.71
CA LYS A 62 7.77 -7.95 4.99
C LYS A 62 9.17 -7.33 4.94
N ALA A 63 9.46 -6.55 3.91
CA ALA A 63 10.74 -5.85 3.78
C ALA A 63 11.00 -4.90 4.98
N ALA A 64 10.02 -4.10 5.38
CA ALA A 64 10.14 -3.18 6.51
C ALA A 64 10.34 -3.92 7.85
N THR A 65 9.64 -5.03 8.05
CA THR A 65 9.77 -5.86 9.25
C THR A 65 11.17 -6.46 9.35
N GLU A 66 11.67 -7.06 8.25
CA GLU A 66 13.03 -7.62 8.20
C GLU A 66 14.10 -6.55 8.47
N SER A 67 13.96 -5.35 7.90
CA SER A 67 14.87 -4.24 8.15
C SER A 67 14.83 -3.76 9.60
N THR A 68 13.63 -3.70 10.20
CA THR A 68 13.46 -3.33 11.61
C THR A 68 14.11 -4.36 12.52
N GLU A 69 13.93 -5.65 12.26
CA GLU A 69 14.57 -6.73 13.02
C GLU A 69 16.10 -6.67 12.91
N ALA A 70 16.64 -6.41 11.72
CA ALA A 70 18.06 -6.23 11.52
C ALA A 70 18.61 -5.02 12.30
N LEU A 71 17.87 -3.91 12.33
CA LEU A 71 18.23 -2.72 13.09
C LEU A 71 18.19 -2.99 14.59
N VAL A 72 17.12 -3.59 15.10
CA VAL A 72 16.97 -3.96 16.53
C VAL A 72 18.08 -4.90 16.95
N LYS A 73 18.38 -5.92 16.15
CA LYS A 73 19.48 -6.86 16.42
C LYS A 73 20.83 -6.13 16.51
N THR A 74 21.07 -5.16 15.64
CA THR A 74 22.28 -4.34 15.65
C THR A 74 22.34 -3.44 16.89
N ALA A 75 21.23 -2.78 17.24
CA ALA A 75 21.15 -1.93 18.42
C ALA A 75 21.33 -2.72 19.73
N MET A 76 20.79 -3.95 19.80
CA MET A 76 20.95 -4.85 20.94
C MET A 76 22.40 -5.35 21.14
N ALA A 77 23.28 -5.19 20.15
CA ALA A 77 24.70 -5.47 20.31
C ALA A 77 25.43 -4.42 21.16
N GLY A 78 24.73 -3.39 21.65
CA GLY A 78 25.21 -2.44 22.67
C GLY A 78 25.94 -1.22 22.12
N THR A 79 25.99 -1.05 20.80
CA THR A 79 26.63 0.08 20.13
C THR A 79 25.66 0.66 19.11
N GLU A 80 25.59 2.00 19.04
CA GLU A 80 24.90 2.68 17.94
C GLU A 80 25.46 2.18 16.59
N PRO A 81 24.62 1.81 15.61
CA PRO A 81 25.11 1.31 14.34
C PRO A 81 25.98 2.38 13.67
N ALA A 82 27.20 2.00 13.29
CA ALA A 82 28.09 2.88 12.55
C ALA A 82 27.37 3.42 11.28
N PRO A 83 27.59 4.68 10.87
CA PRO A 83 26.91 5.27 9.72
C PRO A 83 26.96 4.40 8.46
N GLU A 84 28.09 3.75 8.20
CA GLU A 84 28.27 2.78 7.09
C GLU A 84 27.28 1.61 7.15
N LYS A 85 27.01 1.07 8.35
CA LYS A 85 26.05 -0.02 8.55
C LYS A 85 24.61 0.44 8.43
N VAL A 86 24.33 1.67 8.83
CA VAL A 86 23.03 2.29 8.59
C VAL A 86 22.81 2.47 7.09
N LYS A 87 23.80 3.00 6.35
CA LYS A 87 23.72 3.12 4.88
C LYS A 87 23.47 1.78 4.21
N GLU A 88 24.22 0.74 4.59
CA GLU A 88 24.04 -0.62 4.07
C GLU A 88 22.60 -1.12 4.29
N LEU A 89 22.04 -0.87 5.48
CA LEU A 89 20.66 -1.24 5.81
C LEU A 89 19.63 -0.45 4.99
N LEU A 90 19.80 0.87 4.84
CA LEU A 90 18.88 1.68 4.03
C LEU A 90 18.93 1.29 2.55
N THR A 91 20.11 1.10 1.99
CA THR A 91 20.26 0.65 0.60
C THR A 91 19.57 -0.69 0.40
N GLY A 92 19.83 -1.67 1.28
CA GLY A 92 19.17 -2.98 1.21
C GLY A 92 17.65 -2.89 1.40
N MET A 93 17.16 -1.96 2.22
CA MET A 93 15.73 -1.70 2.36
C MET A 93 15.12 -1.11 1.09
N SER A 94 15.78 -0.12 0.48
CA SER A 94 15.34 0.48 -0.78
C SER A 94 15.26 -0.54 -1.91
N GLU A 95 16.26 -1.43 -2.01
CA GLU A 95 16.27 -2.54 -2.96
C GLU A 95 15.09 -3.49 -2.72
N LYS A 96 14.89 -3.97 -1.49
CA LYS A 96 13.77 -4.86 -1.14
C LYS A 96 12.40 -4.24 -1.44
N LEU A 97 12.23 -2.93 -1.20
CA LEU A 97 10.98 -2.23 -1.49
C LEU A 97 10.79 -2.00 -2.99
N SER A 98 11.88 -1.75 -3.73
CA SER A 98 11.85 -1.67 -5.19
C SER A 98 11.47 -3.02 -5.81
N GLU A 99 12.00 -4.12 -5.28
CA GLU A 99 11.58 -5.48 -5.64
C GLU A 99 10.11 -5.74 -5.27
N ALA A 100 9.63 -5.23 -4.13
CA ALA A 100 8.23 -5.36 -3.73
C ALA A 100 7.26 -4.69 -4.72
N MET A 101 7.67 -3.57 -5.32
CA MET A 101 6.94 -2.84 -6.37
C MET A 101 7.12 -3.44 -7.77
N ALA A 102 8.13 -4.28 -8.00
CA ALA A 102 8.39 -4.87 -9.30
C ALA A 102 7.17 -5.68 -9.78
N GLY A 103 6.73 -5.39 -11.01
CA GLY A 103 5.52 -5.97 -11.58
C GLY A 103 4.20 -5.37 -11.07
N GLY A 104 4.22 -4.40 -10.15
CA GLY A 104 3.04 -3.65 -9.71
C GLY A 104 2.56 -2.64 -10.76
N LYS A 105 1.33 -2.13 -10.60
CA LYS A 105 0.81 -1.07 -11.47
C LYS A 105 1.50 0.26 -11.14
N PRO A 106 2.21 0.90 -12.09
CA PRO A 106 2.95 2.14 -11.83
C PRO A 106 2.05 3.29 -11.38
N ASP A 107 0.82 3.34 -11.92
CA ASP A 107 -0.15 4.40 -11.58
C ASP A 107 -0.94 4.13 -10.30
N SER A 108 -0.65 3.04 -9.58
CA SER A 108 -1.37 2.74 -8.35
C SER A 108 -0.93 3.66 -7.20
N ALA A 109 -1.87 3.99 -6.32
CA ALA A 109 -1.57 4.80 -5.15
C ALA A 109 -0.55 4.12 -4.22
N VAL A 110 -0.54 2.79 -4.18
CA VAL A 110 0.41 2.00 -3.38
C VAL A 110 1.82 2.11 -3.97
N VAL A 111 1.99 1.86 -5.26
CA VAL A 111 3.31 1.94 -5.92
C VAL A 111 3.84 3.37 -5.91
N THR A 112 2.96 4.37 -6.11
CA THR A 112 3.33 5.79 -6.01
C THR A 112 3.82 6.15 -4.60
N ALA A 113 3.08 5.77 -3.56
CA ALA A 113 3.46 6.08 -2.18
C ALA A 113 4.73 5.32 -1.76
N LEU A 114 4.87 4.06 -2.17
CA LEU A 114 6.06 3.26 -1.89
C LEU A 114 7.29 3.79 -2.62
N THR A 115 7.14 4.30 -3.85
CA THR A 115 8.22 4.98 -4.58
C THR A 115 8.67 6.25 -3.85
N ALA A 116 7.74 7.00 -3.26
CA ALA A 116 8.09 8.17 -2.47
C ALA A 116 8.89 7.77 -1.21
N VAL A 117 8.52 6.67 -0.56
CA VAL A 117 9.27 6.10 0.57
C VAL A 117 10.67 5.67 0.15
N THR A 118 10.83 4.88 -0.92
CA THR A 118 12.15 4.42 -1.38
C THR A 118 13.06 5.58 -1.77
N THR A 119 12.51 6.59 -2.45
CA THR A 119 13.26 7.81 -2.81
C THR A 119 13.85 8.51 -1.58
N GLN A 120 13.12 8.54 -0.47
CA GLN A 120 13.63 9.15 0.76
C GLN A 120 14.67 8.27 1.46
N ILE A 121 14.47 6.95 1.43
CA ILE A 121 15.45 5.99 1.95
C ILE A 121 16.77 6.13 1.17
N ASP A 122 16.72 6.23 -0.16
CA ASP A 122 17.91 6.45 -0.99
C ASP A 122 18.62 7.77 -0.66
N LYS A 123 17.85 8.85 -0.47
CA LYS A 123 18.39 10.15 -0.06
C LYS A 123 19.09 10.07 1.29
N ALA A 124 18.50 9.37 2.25
CA ALA A 124 19.10 9.18 3.56
C ALA A 124 20.35 8.28 3.49
N ALA A 125 20.33 7.22 2.68
CA ALA A 125 21.50 6.37 2.46
C ALA A 125 22.68 7.15 1.86
N ALA A 126 22.40 8.15 1.02
CA ALA A 126 23.42 9.03 0.45
C ALA A 126 23.92 10.12 1.41
N ALA A 127 23.25 10.34 2.55
CA ALA A 127 23.61 11.39 3.50
C ALA A 127 24.84 11.03 4.34
N SER A 128 25.52 12.06 4.85
CA SER A 128 26.62 11.87 5.81
C SER A 128 26.13 11.31 7.14
N ASP A 129 24.91 11.65 7.54
CA ASP A 129 24.21 11.11 8.71
C ASP A 129 22.86 10.52 8.30
N PRO A 130 22.80 9.20 7.99
CA PRO A 130 21.59 8.58 7.44
C PRO A 130 20.43 8.49 8.43
N LEU A 131 20.72 8.36 9.74
CA LEU A 131 19.69 8.31 10.78
C LEU A 131 18.95 9.65 10.89
N SER A 132 19.69 10.76 10.98
CA SER A 132 19.08 12.10 11.02
C SER A 132 18.39 12.46 9.71
N ALA A 133 18.91 11.98 8.57
CA ALA A 133 18.27 12.18 7.26
C ALA A 133 16.95 11.40 7.10
N MET A 134 16.77 10.31 7.86
CA MET A 134 15.50 9.59 7.96
C MET A 134 14.48 10.30 8.86
N ASP A 135 14.94 11.03 9.87
CA ASP A 135 14.09 11.75 10.84
C ASP A 135 13.61 13.09 10.28
N THR A 136 12.72 13.02 9.29
CA THR A 136 12.13 14.21 8.66
C THR A 136 10.61 14.10 8.55
N PRO A 137 9.87 15.22 8.61
CA PRO A 137 8.43 15.23 8.45
C PRO A 137 7.98 14.70 7.07
N THR A 138 8.87 14.79 6.07
CA THR A 138 8.60 14.24 4.73
C THR A 138 8.55 12.71 4.75
N ASN A 139 9.43 12.07 5.53
CA ASN A 139 9.49 10.61 5.63
C ASN A 139 8.31 10.07 6.44
N GLU A 140 7.98 10.73 7.55
CA GLU A 140 6.77 10.42 8.31
C GLU A 140 5.52 10.52 7.43
N LYS A 141 5.42 11.56 6.60
CA LYS A 141 4.31 11.72 5.67
C LYS A 141 4.30 10.61 4.63
N ALA A 142 5.45 10.26 4.04
CA ALA A 142 5.54 9.19 3.05
C ALA A 142 5.12 7.83 3.64
N GLY A 143 5.56 7.50 4.86
CA GLY A 143 5.14 6.28 5.57
C GLY A 143 3.64 6.25 5.89
N LYS A 144 3.07 7.39 6.31
CA LYS A 144 1.62 7.53 6.56
C LYS A 144 0.81 7.39 5.28
N ASP A 145 1.24 8.02 4.19
CA ASP A 145 0.57 7.94 2.88
C ASP A 145 0.62 6.51 2.34
N PHE A 146 1.76 5.82 2.49
CA PHE A 146 1.91 4.41 2.12
C PHE A 146 1.00 3.51 2.97
N THR A 147 0.99 3.70 4.28
CA THR A 147 0.10 2.96 5.19
C THR A 147 -1.37 3.17 4.85
N ALA A 148 -1.77 4.41 4.56
CA ALA A 148 -3.14 4.73 4.15
C ALA A 148 -3.50 4.09 2.79
N ALA A 149 -2.57 4.05 1.84
CA ALA A 149 -2.77 3.39 0.55
C ALA A 149 -2.96 1.88 0.75
N CYS A 150 -2.12 1.23 1.58
CA CYS A 150 -2.24 -0.19 1.87
C CYS A 150 -3.53 -0.55 2.61
N LYS A 151 -3.98 0.31 3.52
CA LYS A 151 -5.25 0.11 4.22
C LYS A 151 -6.45 0.09 3.28
N LYS A 152 -6.43 0.91 2.21
CA LYS A 152 -7.50 0.95 1.19
C LYS A 152 -7.62 -0.37 0.42
N VAL A 153 -6.54 -1.16 0.35
CA VAL A 153 -6.53 -2.48 -0.30
C VAL A 153 -6.58 -3.64 0.71
N GLY A 154 -6.95 -3.34 1.96
CA GLY A 154 -7.19 -4.33 3.01
C GLY A 154 -5.93 -4.82 3.74
N VAL A 155 -4.76 -4.20 3.51
CA VAL A 155 -3.51 -4.56 4.20
C VAL A 155 -3.21 -3.53 5.28
N THR A 156 -3.10 -4.00 6.52
CA THR A 156 -2.60 -3.16 7.62
C THR A 156 -1.09 -3.30 7.71
N VAL A 157 -0.38 -2.30 7.23
CA VAL A 157 1.07 -2.18 7.37
C VAL A 157 1.40 -1.17 8.48
N ASN A 158 2.52 -1.39 9.17
CA ASN A 158 3.12 -0.37 10.04
C ASN A 158 4.46 -0.02 9.40
N PHE A 159 4.58 1.23 8.97
CA PHE A 159 5.70 1.75 8.21
C PHE A 159 6.11 3.09 8.79
#